data_AF-A0A935UKB5-F1
#
_entry.id   AF-A0A935UKB5-F1
#
_cell.length_a   1.000
_cell.length_b   1.000
_cell.length_c   1.000
_cell.angle_alpha   90.00
_cell.angle_beta   90.00
_cell.angle_gamma   90.00
#
_symmetry.space_group_name_H-M   'P 1'
#
loop_
_entity.id
_entity.type
_entity.pdbx_description
1 polymer ?
#
loop_
_entity_poly.entity_id
_entity_poly.type
_entity_poly.pdbx_seq_one_letter_code
_entity_poly.pdbx_strand_id
1 'polypeptide(L)'
;MLLDFGLFVEDYEYEIGVNQLHVDVNIVDGVDLDTQAFKRLRNGEYTNAKFITEEDGKYICGSEVEKMSKSKYNTVNPDDLVAKYGADTFRMYEMFLGPVEMSKPWDTKGIEGVHRFLKKFWKLFFDEAKGFIVTDEEPTPGELKVLHNTIKKIEQDTERFSFNTGVSGFMIATNELTDLKCHKRKILEPLLILLAPYAPHIAEELYAQLRTTPSPQSGEGRGEVSLATGEASILNASYPVFEEKYVKESSKAYPIAINGKTRHEITLPLDITQQQVEETILKDVTVQKWLEGKQPKKIIYVKNKMINVVV
;
A
#
# COMPACT_ATOMS: atom_id res chain seq x y z
N MET A 1 -19.56 -6.90 20.79
CA MET A 1 -19.13 -8.04 21.62
C MET A 1 -20.25 -8.47 22.54
N LEU A 2 -20.25 -9.74 22.96
CA LEU A 2 -21.22 -10.38 23.87
C LEU A 2 -20.51 -10.79 25.18
N LEU A 3 -21.22 -10.67 26.30
CA LEU A 3 -20.78 -11.07 27.66
C LEU A 3 -21.45 -12.40 28.07
N ASP A 4 -20.69 -13.33 28.65
CA ASP A 4 -21.20 -14.49 29.39
C ASP A 4 -20.73 -14.41 30.87
N PHE A 5 -21.58 -14.82 31.83
CA PHE A 5 -21.28 -14.86 33.28
C PHE A 5 -21.58 -16.27 33.83
N GLY A 6 -20.70 -16.88 34.63
CA GLY A 6 -21.00 -18.16 35.30
C GLY A 6 -20.22 -18.45 36.58
N LEU A 7 -20.90 -18.54 37.73
CA LEU A 7 -20.34 -19.06 39.00
C LEU A 7 -20.54 -20.59 39.05
N PHE A 8 -19.49 -21.35 39.34
CA PHE A 8 -19.58 -22.77 39.66
C PHE A 8 -19.66 -22.97 41.18
N VAL A 9 -20.63 -23.77 41.63
CA VAL A 9 -20.67 -24.38 42.97
C VAL A 9 -20.88 -25.88 42.77
N GLU A 10 -20.00 -26.68 43.36
CA GLU A 10 -20.03 -28.14 43.32
C GLU A 10 -21.42 -28.67 43.74
N ASP A 11 -21.95 -29.61 42.96
CA ASP A 11 -23.13 -30.48 43.22
C ASP A 11 -24.48 -30.20 42.53
N TYR A 12 -24.62 -29.22 41.63
CA TYR A 12 -25.78 -29.17 40.73
C TYR A 12 -25.42 -28.62 39.33
N GLU A 13 -25.63 -29.39 38.27
CA GLU A 13 -25.66 -28.86 36.90
C GLU A 13 -26.97 -28.05 36.70
N TYR A 14 -26.94 -26.79 37.11
CA TYR A 14 -27.89 -25.80 36.60
C TYR A 14 -27.33 -25.26 35.29
N GLU A 15 -28.06 -25.44 34.17
CA GLU A 15 -27.90 -24.56 33.01
C GLU A 15 -28.33 -23.14 33.43
N ILE A 16 -27.38 -22.34 33.87
CA ILE A 16 -27.63 -20.92 34.15
C ILE A 16 -27.80 -20.25 32.78
N GLY A 17 -29.03 -19.83 32.48
CA GLY A 17 -29.30 -19.01 31.31
C GLY A 17 -28.55 -17.69 31.41
N VAL A 18 -27.50 -17.53 30.60
CA VAL A 18 -26.76 -16.28 30.45
C VAL A 18 -27.45 -15.40 29.42
N ASN A 19 -27.59 -14.11 29.73
CA ASN A 19 -28.05 -13.12 28.77
C ASN A 19 -26.84 -12.43 28.16
N GLN A 20 -26.69 -12.57 26.85
CA GLN A 20 -25.65 -11.85 26.12
C GLN A 20 -25.99 -10.36 26.07
N LEU A 21 -25.02 -9.54 26.46
CA LEU A 21 -25.15 -8.09 26.48
C LEU A 21 -24.17 -7.46 25.47
N HIS A 22 -24.69 -6.56 24.64
CA HIS A 22 -23.85 -5.67 23.84
C HIS A 22 -23.17 -4.63 24.74
N VAL A 23 -21.85 -4.50 24.56
CA VAL A 23 -21.01 -3.49 25.20
C VAL A 23 -20.54 -2.46 24.19
N ASP A 24 -20.27 -1.24 24.64
CA ASP A 24 -19.75 -0.18 23.79
C ASP A 24 -18.36 -0.55 23.26
N VAL A 25 -18.20 -0.58 21.93
CA VAL A 25 -16.94 -0.96 21.28
C VAL A 25 -15.79 0.00 21.63
N ASN A 26 -16.10 1.22 22.05
CA ASN A 26 -15.08 2.21 22.43
C ASN A 26 -14.44 1.94 23.80
N ILE A 27 -14.99 1.03 24.61
CA ILE A 27 -14.42 0.60 25.90
C ILE A 27 -13.80 -0.79 25.83
N VAL A 28 -13.53 -1.30 24.62
CA VAL A 28 -12.90 -2.60 24.42
C VAL A 28 -11.65 -2.45 23.56
N ASP A 29 -10.52 -2.93 24.07
CA ASP A 29 -9.26 -3.01 23.31
C ASP A 29 -9.10 -4.42 22.71
N GLY A 30 -9.43 -4.55 21.43
CA GLY A 30 -9.51 -5.84 20.74
C GLY A 30 -10.64 -6.70 21.28
N VAL A 31 -10.35 -7.48 22.33
CA VAL A 31 -11.33 -8.33 23.05
C VAL A 31 -11.32 -8.06 24.57
N ASP A 32 -10.41 -7.21 25.05
CA ASP A 32 -10.22 -6.89 26.45
C ASP A 32 -11.14 -5.73 26.86
N LEU A 33 -12.13 -6.01 27.71
CA LEU A 33 -13.11 -5.02 28.15
C LEU A 33 -12.58 -4.18 29.31
N ASP A 34 -12.68 -2.86 29.20
CA ASP A 34 -12.54 -1.96 30.35
C ASP A 34 -13.74 -2.13 31.29
N THR A 35 -13.56 -3.01 32.28
CA THR A 35 -14.58 -3.35 33.28
C THR A 35 -14.98 -2.15 34.15
N GLN A 36 -14.09 -1.18 34.36
CA GLN A 36 -14.38 0.01 35.16
C GLN A 36 -15.23 1.01 34.36
N ALA A 37 -14.92 1.19 33.07
CA ALA A 37 -15.74 1.97 32.17
C ALA A 37 -17.13 1.33 32.01
N PHE A 38 -17.20 -0.01 31.86
CA PHE A 38 -18.46 -0.73 31.76
C PHE A 38 -19.39 -0.49 32.96
N LYS A 39 -18.85 -0.53 34.18
CA LYS A 39 -19.62 -0.28 35.41
C LYS A 39 -20.26 1.11 35.46
N ARG A 40 -19.67 2.09 34.77
CA ARG A 40 -20.16 3.48 34.70
C ARG A 40 -21.17 3.68 33.56
N LEU A 41 -21.27 2.74 32.61
CA LEU A 41 -22.24 2.82 31.52
C LEU A 41 -23.69 2.76 32.05
N ARG A 42 -24.62 3.23 31.22
CA ARG A 42 -26.07 3.24 31.50
C ARG A 42 -26.40 3.84 32.88
N ASN A 43 -25.75 4.95 33.23
CA ASN A 43 -25.90 5.64 34.50
C ASN A 43 -25.65 4.75 35.73
N GLY A 44 -24.72 3.80 35.63
CA GLY A 44 -24.34 2.93 36.74
C GLY A 44 -25.26 1.72 36.95
N GLU A 45 -26.09 1.35 35.96
CA GLU A 45 -26.92 0.13 36.00
C GLU A 45 -26.10 -1.11 36.42
N TYR A 46 -24.84 -1.18 35.99
CA TYR A 46 -23.93 -2.29 36.24
C TYR A 46 -22.87 -2.01 37.31
N THR A 47 -23.07 -1.04 38.20
CA THR A 47 -22.08 -0.66 39.24
C THR A 47 -21.60 -1.87 40.07
N ASN A 48 -22.53 -2.77 40.41
CA ASN A 48 -22.27 -3.96 41.22
C ASN A 48 -21.94 -5.22 40.41
N ALA A 49 -21.69 -5.10 39.10
CA ALA A 49 -21.32 -6.24 38.26
C ALA A 49 -20.02 -6.90 38.72
N LYS A 50 -19.97 -8.24 38.65
CA LYS A 50 -18.82 -9.07 39.03
C LYS A 50 -18.28 -9.84 37.83
N PHE A 51 -17.14 -9.42 37.31
CA PHE A 51 -16.52 -10.03 36.15
C PHE A 51 -15.76 -11.30 36.53
N ILE A 52 -15.85 -12.32 35.70
CA ILE A 52 -15.01 -13.51 35.78
C ILE A 52 -13.89 -13.28 34.79
N THR A 53 -12.69 -13.04 35.33
CA THR A 53 -11.53 -12.66 34.54
C THR A 53 -10.61 -13.86 34.33
N GLU A 54 -9.78 -13.76 33.30
CA GLU A 54 -8.63 -14.63 33.09
C GLU A 54 -7.60 -14.46 34.23
N GLU A 55 -6.58 -15.32 34.25
CA GLU A 55 -5.51 -15.31 35.26
C GLU A 55 -4.77 -13.97 35.36
N ASP A 56 -4.71 -13.21 34.27
CA ASP A 56 -4.07 -11.89 34.20
C ASP A 56 -5.00 -10.73 34.62
N GLY A 57 -6.22 -11.04 35.07
CA GLY A 57 -7.20 -10.08 35.54
C GLY A 57 -8.03 -9.43 34.43
N LYS A 58 -7.90 -9.87 33.18
CA LYS A 58 -8.66 -9.33 32.04
C LYS A 58 -10.00 -10.02 31.86
N TYR A 59 -11.00 -9.25 31.43
CA TYR A 59 -12.28 -9.83 31.00
C TYR A 59 -12.30 -9.87 29.46
N ILE A 60 -12.35 -11.08 28.90
CA ILE A 60 -12.36 -11.30 27.45
C ILE A 60 -13.80 -11.42 26.97
N CYS A 61 -14.23 -10.53 26.09
CA CYS A 61 -15.58 -10.54 25.53
C CYS A 61 -15.62 -11.19 24.14
N GLY A 62 -16.73 -11.88 23.82
CA GLY A 62 -16.90 -12.56 22.54
C GLY A 62 -17.20 -11.57 21.41
N SER A 63 -16.66 -11.76 20.20
CA SER A 63 -16.83 -10.83 19.07
C SER A 63 -17.84 -11.32 18.03
N GLU A 64 -18.64 -10.42 17.47
CA GLU A 64 -19.54 -10.69 16.34
C GLU A 64 -19.44 -9.58 15.29
N VAL A 65 -19.56 -9.95 14.01
CA VAL A 65 -19.62 -9.00 12.90
C VAL A 65 -21.08 -8.70 12.59
N GLU A 66 -21.53 -7.50 12.94
CA GLU A 66 -22.91 -7.08 12.76
C GLU A 66 -23.01 -5.69 12.13
N LYS A 67 -24.17 -5.37 11.54
CA LYS A 67 -24.47 -4.01 11.09
C LYS A 67 -24.35 -3.02 12.25
N MET A 68 -23.67 -1.90 12.03
CA MET A 68 -23.56 -0.83 13.03
C MET A 68 -24.93 -0.24 13.36
N SER A 69 -25.26 -0.15 14.65
CA SER A 69 -26.44 0.56 15.16
C SER A 69 -26.20 1.12 16.55
N LYS A 70 -26.93 2.19 16.89
CA LYS A 70 -26.89 2.79 18.24
C LYS A 70 -27.36 1.80 19.31
N SER A 71 -28.36 0.97 19.01
CA SER A 71 -28.90 -0.03 19.95
C SER A 71 -27.90 -1.14 20.31
N LYS A 72 -26.91 -1.39 19.45
CA LYS A 72 -25.89 -2.43 19.63
C LYS A 72 -24.57 -1.90 20.20
N TYR A 73 -24.48 -0.59 20.45
CA TYR A 73 -23.29 0.09 20.97
C TYR A 73 -22.00 -0.20 20.14
N ASN A 74 -22.15 -0.56 18.87
CA ASN A 74 -21.05 -0.89 17.96
C ASN A 74 -20.81 0.21 16.90
N THR A 75 -21.34 1.40 17.14
CA THR A 75 -21.13 2.55 16.26
C THR A 75 -19.80 3.20 16.60
N VAL A 76 -18.87 3.24 15.64
CA VAL A 76 -17.60 3.95 15.77
C VAL A 76 -17.78 5.37 15.26
N ASN A 77 -17.34 6.36 16.03
CA ASN A 77 -17.43 7.76 15.63
C ASN A 77 -16.25 8.09 14.67
N PRO A 78 -16.53 8.53 13.42
CA PRO A 78 -15.47 8.93 12.50
C PRO A 78 -14.63 10.11 13.02
N ASP A 79 -15.22 11.02 13.81
CA ASP A 79 -14.52 12.21 14.31
C ASP A 79 -13.31 11.85 15.18
N ASP A 80 -13.41 10.80 15.99
CA ASP A 80 -12.32 10.34 16.86
C ASP A 80 -11.13 9.82 16.02
N LEU A 81 -11.42 9.14 14.91
CA LEU A 81 -10.41 8.63 13.99
C LEU A 81 -9.78 9.74 13.16
N VAL A 82 -10.58 10.72 12.71
CA VAL A 82 -10.09 11.90 12.00
C VAL A 82 -9.22 12.75 12.92
N ALA A 83 -9.60 12.94 14.19
CA ALA A 83 -8.78 13.66 15.15
C ALA A 83 -7.44 12.96 15.43
N LYS A 84 -7.44 11.62 15.48
CA LYS A 84 -6.23 10.83 15.77
C LYS A 84 -5.30 10.68 14.56
N TYR A 85 -5.84 10.45 13.37
CA TYR A 85 -5.07 10.06 12.19
C TYR A 85 -5.12 11.05 11.02
N GLY A 86 -6.03 12.03 11.06
CA GLY A 86 -6.30 12.97 9.97
C GLY A 86 -7.32 12.44 8.96
N ALA A 87 -8.00 13.38 8.28
CA ALA A 87 -9.07 13.07 7.33
C ALA A 87 -8.62 12.22 6.14
N ASP A 88 -7.43 12.48 5.61
CA ASP A 88 -6.89 11.72 4.47
C ASP A 88 -6.61 10.26 4.81
N THR A 89 -6.05 10.01 6.00
CA THR A 89 -5.85 8.64 6.48
C THR A 89 -7.19 7.91 6.56
N PHE A 90 -8.20 8.56 7.14
CA PHE A 90 -9.53 7.98 7.29
C PHE A 90 -10.17 7.66 5.94
N ARG A 91 -10.20 8.63 5.01
CA ARG A 91 -10.75 8.46 3.65
C ARG A 91 -10.07 7.31 2.90
N MET A 92 -8.73 7.29 2.90
CA MET A 92 -7.97 6.25 2.22
C MET A 92 -8.18 4.88 2.85
N TYR A 93 -8.31 4.81 4.17
CA TYR A 93 -8.62 3.57 4.88
C TYR A 93 -10.02 3.05 4.50
N GLU A 94 -11.04 3.90 4.46
CA GLU A 94 -12.38 3.50 3.99
C GLU A 94 -12.35 2.96 2.56
N MET A 95 -11.62 3.64 1.66
CA MET A 95 -11.42 3.17 0.28
C MET A 95 -10.64 1.86 0.20
N PHE A 96 -9.74 1.60 1.15
CA PHE A 96 -8.85 0.44 1.17
C PHE A 96 -9.50 -0.83 1.74
N LEU A 97 -10.53 -0.70 2.57
CA LEU A 97 -11.20 -1.82 3.25
C LEU A 97 -11.71 -2.92 2.31
N GLY A 98 -12.01 -2.58 1.06
CA GLY A 98 -12.39 -3.56 0.05
C GLY A 98 -13.20 -2.93 -1.09
N PRO A 99 -13.66 -3.74 -2.06
CA PRO A 99 -14.42 -3.27 -3.22
C PRO A 99 -15.67 -2.48 -2.79
N VAL A 100 -15.92 -1.31 -3.39
CA VAL A 100 -16.95 -0.36 -2.92
C VAL A 100 -18.34 -0.99 -2.73
N GLU A 101 -18.72 -1.94 -3.60
CA GLU A 101 -20.04 -2.57 -3.64
C GLU A 101 -20.29 -3.60 -2.52
N MET A 102 -19.23 -4.12 -1.89
CA MET A 102 -19.35 -5.16 -0.88
C MET A 102 -19.57 -4.57 0.53
N SER A 103 -20.21 -5.32 1.42
CA SER A 103 -20.17 -5.00 2.86
C SER A 103 -18.85 -5.47 3.45
N LYS A 104 -18.27 -4.69 4.37
CA LYS A 104 -16.99 -5.01 5.01
C LYS A 104 -17.15 -4.93 6.53
N PRO A 105 -16.54 -5.86 7.28
CA PRO A 105 -16.40 -5.67 8.72
C PRO A 105 -15.56 -4.42 8.97
N TRP A 106 -15.96 -3.62 9.96
CA TRP A 106 -15.17 -2.48 10.39
C TRP A 106 -14.00 -2.97 11.27
N ASP A 107 -12.76 -2.75 10.83
CA ASP A 107 -11.55 -3.13 11.59
C ASP A 107 -10.52 -2.00 11.63
N THR A 108 -10.53 -1.25 12.73
CA THR A 108 -9.63 -0.11 12.93
C THR A 108 -8.16 -0.48 12.95
N LYS A 109 -7.76 -1.75 13.06
CA LYS A 109 -6.35 -2.16 12.99
C LYS A 109 -5.70 -1.82 11.64
N GLY A 110 -6.49 -1.82 10.56
CA GLY A 110 -6.01 -1.51 9.21
C GLY A 110 -5.63 -0.03 9.00
N ILE A 111 -6.19 0.89 9.79
CA ILE A 111 -6.00 2.35 9.60
C ILE A 111 -4.55 2.78 9.79
N GLU A 112 -3.82 2.11 10.70
CA GLU A 112 -2.42 2.41 10.94
C GLU A 112 -1.54 2.13 9.71
N GLY A 113 -1.88 1.12 8.91
CA GLY A 113 -1.17 0.79 7.68
C GLY A 113 -1.24 1.94 6.68
N VAL A 114 -2.45 2.51 6.51
CA VAL A 114 -2.68 3.68 5.65
C VAL A 114 -1.97 4.92 6.20
N HIS A 115 -2.02 5.13 7.53
CA HIS A 115 -1.34 6.25 8.17
C HIS A 115 0.19 6.19 7.96
N ARG A 116 0.79 5.00 8.11
CA ARG A 116 2.22 4.77 7.84
C ARG A 116 2.57 4.97 6.37
N PHE A 117 1.69 4.54 5.46
CA PHE A 117 1.85 4.81 4.04
C PHE A 117 1.90 6.31 3.75
N LEU A 118 0.96 7.11 4.25
CA LEU A 118 0.96 8.56 4.03
C LEU A 118 2.22 9.23 4.60
N LYS A 119 2.71 8.79 5.76
CA LYS A 119 4.01 9.22 6.29
C LYS A 119 5.17 8.85 5.37
N LYS A 120 5.17 7.65 4.79
CA LYS A 120 6.21 7.21 3.83
C LYS A 120 6.13 8.02 2.54
N PHE A 121 4.92 8.28 2.05
CA PHE A 121 4.69 9.12 0.87
C PHE A 121 5.23 10.53 1.10
N TRP A 122 4.95 11.15 2.26
CA TRP A 122 5.50 12.45 2.65
C TRP A 122 7.04 12.46 2.62
N LYS A 123 7.68 11.38 3.05
CA LYS A 123 9.15 11.23 3.04
C LYS A 123 9.78 11.19 1.64
N LEU A 124 8.99 11.05 0.57
CA LEU A 124 9.50 11.28 -0.80
C LEU A 124 9.82 12.76 -1.06
N PHE A 125 9.17 13.67 -0.34
CA PHE A 125 9.29 15.13 -0.51
C PHE A 125 10.15 15.78 0.57
N PHE A 126 10.16 15.21 1.78
CA PHE A 126 10.82 15.77 2.95
C PHE A 126 11.74 14.75 3.64
N ASP A 127 12.92 15.21 4.02
CA ASP A 127 13.82 14.56 4.96
C ASP A 127 13.70 15.21 6.35
N GLU A 128 13.78 14.42 7.42
CA GLU A 128 13.63 14.92 8.79
C GLU A 128 14.72 15.92 9.20
N ALA A 129 15.95 15.80 8.66
CA ALA A 129 17.06 16.67 8.99
C ALA A 129 17.24 17.82 7.98
N LYS A 130 16.98 17.55 6.70
CA LYS A 130 17.23 18.51 5.60
C LYS A 130 16.01 19.33 5.22
N GLY A 131 14.82 18.95 5.66
CA GLY A 131 13.57 19.57 5.23
C GLY A 131 13.18 19.13 3.82
N PHE A 132 12.71 20.06 2.99
CA PHE A 132 12.28 19.77 1.62
C PHE A 132 13.46 19.34 0.73
N ILE A 133 13.35 18.19 0.06
CA ILE A 133 14.47 17.53 -0.67
C ILE A 133 14.19 17.31 -2.17
N VAL A 134 13.10 17.85 -2.71
CA VAL A 134 12.75 17.64 -4.12
C VAL A 134 13.75 18.33 -5.05
N THR A 135 14.15 17.63 -6.11
CA THR A 135 15.13 18.07 -7.12
C THR A 135 14.51 18.23 -8.49
N ASP A 136 15.12 19.05 -9.35
CA ASP A 136 14.70 19.25 -10.75
C ASP A 136 15.47 18.37 -11.76
N GLU A 137 16.17 17.35 -11.27
CA GLU A 137 16.90 16.38 -12.09
C GLU A 137 15.99 15.60 -13.06
N GLU A 138 16.57 15.16 -14.18
CA GLU A 138 15.85 14.34 -15.15
C GLU A 138 15.53 12.94 -14.61
N PRO A 139 14.30 12.44 -14.79
CA PRO A 139 13.93 11.09 -14.40
C PRO A 139 14.73 10.01 -15.11
N THR A 140 15.05 8.96 -14.36
CA THR A 140 15.59 7.72 -14.90
C THR A 140 14.49 6.88 -15.56
N PRO A 141 14.85 5.96 -16.47
CA PRO A 141 13.88 5.03 -17.06
C PRO A 141 13.11 4.21 -16.01
N GLY A 142 13.76 3.85 -14.90
CA GLY A 142 13.13 3.10 -13.80
C GLY A 142 12.03 3.92 -13.12
N GLU A 143 12.29 5.18 -12.78
CA GLU A 143 11.31 6.05 -12.13
C GLU A 143 10.13 6.37 -13.05
N LEU A 144 10.38 6.61 -14.34
CA LEU A 144 9.32 6.81 -15.34
C LEU A 144 8.45 5.57 -15.49
N LYS A 145 9.04 4.37 -15.48
CA LYS A 145 8.30 3.11 -15.53
C LYS A 145 7.37 2.96 -14.33
N VAL A 146 7.83 3.28 -13.12
CA VAL A 146 6.99 3.26 -11.90
C VAL A 146 5.83 4.24 -12.04
N LEU A 147 6.10 5.48 -12.43
CA LEU A 147 5.07 6.50 -12.62
C LEU A 147 4.02 6.07 -13.64
N HIS A 148 4.41 5.66 -14.84
CA HIS A 148 3.46 5.33 -15.90
C HIS A 148 2.70 4.02 -15.67
N ASN A 149 3.29 3.04 -14.97
CA ASN A 149 2.53 1.91 -14.44
C ASN A 149 1.45 2.37 -13.45
N THR A 150 1.79 3.32 -12.59
CA THR A 150 0.86 3.88 -11.60
C THR A 150 -0.26 4.65 -12.27
N ILE A 151 0.03 5.56 -13.22
CA ILE A 151 -0.99 6.29 -14.00
C ILE A 151 -1.98 5.31 -14.61
N LYS A 152 -1.48 4.33 -15.38
CA LYS A 152 -2.33 3.34 -16.05
C LYS A 152 -3.20 2.57 -15.07
N LYS A 153 -2.62 2.15 -13.93
CA LYS A 153 -3.34 1.38 -12.92
C LYS A 153 -4.45 2.22 -12.26
N ILE A 154 -4.13 3.44 -11.83
CA ILE A 154 -5.08 4.31 -11.12
C ILE A 154 -6.21 4.73 -12.05
N GLU A 155 -5.91 5.04 -13.31
CA GLU A 155 -6.92 5.34 -14.33
C GLU A 155 -7.92 4.17 -14.48
N GLN A 156 -7.41 2.96 -14.71
CA GLN A 156 -8.24 1.75 -14.86
C GLN A 156 -9.02 1.38 -13.60
N ASP A 157 -8.40 1.49 -12.42
CA ASP A 157 -9.04 1.18 -11.14
C ASP A 157 -10.13 2.22 -10.83
N THR A 158 -9.91 3.49 -11.16
CA THR A 158 -10.90 4.57 -10.96
C THR A 158 -12.12 4.36 -11.86
N GLU A 159 -11.92 4.03 -13.14
CA GLU A 159 -13.02 3.71 -14.08
C GLU A 159 -13.88 2.53 -13.59
N ARG A 160 -13.27 1.58 -12.88
CA ARG A 160 -13.93 0.37 -12.36
C ARG A 160 -14.33 0.49 -10.88
N PHE A 161 -14.23 1.67 -10.28
CA PHE A 161 -14.51 1.90 -8.86
C PHE A 161 -13.74 0.95 -7.91
N SER A 162 -12.57 0.48 -8.32
CA SER A 162 -11.70 -0.44 -7.60
C SER A 162 -10.70 0.33 -6.71
N PHE A 163 -11.22 1.22 -5.86
CA PHE A 163 -10.40 2.15 -5.07
C PHE A 163 -9.44 1.44 -4.11
N ASN A 164 -9.82 0.28 -3.59
CA ASN A 164 -8.98 -0.51 -2.70
C ASN A 164 -7.68 -0.96 -3.39
N THR A 165 -7.77 -1.39 -4.66
CA THR A 165 -6.57 -1.74 -5.43
C THR A 165 -5.81 -0.50 -5.91
N GLY A 166 -6.50 0.64 -6.05
CA GLY A 166 -5.88 1.94 -6.31
C GLY A 166 -4.97 2.38 -5.15
N VAL A 167 -5.46 2.31 -3.91
CA VAL A 167 -4.65 2.57 -2.70
C VAL A 167 -3.42 1.66 -2.63
N SER A 168 -3.59 0.35 -2.89
CA SER A 168 -2.44 -0.58 -2.99
C SER A 168 -1.45 -0.17 -4.08
N GLY A 169 -1.94 0.35 -5.21
CA GLY A 169 -1.11 0.87 -6.30
C GLY A 169 -0.20 2.01 -5.85
N PHE A 170 -0.74 2.98 -5.10
CA PHE A 170 0.06 4.05 -4.52
C PHE A 170 1.09 3.55 -3.50
N MET A 171 0.72 2.57 -2.66
CA MET A 171 1.66 1.98 -1.70
C MET A 171 2.84 1.31 -2.40
N ILE A 172 2.58 0.55 -3.48
CA ILE A 172 3.62 -0.09 -4.30
C ILE A 172 4.50 0.98 -4.94
N ALA A 173 3.91 1.96 -5.63
CA ALA A 173 4.65 3.03 -6.28
C ALA A 173 5.55 3.80 -5.31
N THR A 174 5.04 4.10 -4.11
CA THR A 174 5.80 4.78 -3.05
C THR A 174 6.99 3.94 -2.58
N ASN A 175 6.80 2.63 -2.42
CA ASN A 175 7.89 1.74 -2.04
C ASN A 175 8.97 1.68 -3.13
N GLU A 176 8.59 1.47 -4.38
CA GLU A 176 9.51 1.41 -5.52
C GLU A 176 10.29 2.73 -5.69
N LEU A 177 9.62 3.88 -5.59
CA LEU A 177 10.28 5.19 -5.64
C LEU A 177 11.20 5.44 -4.45
N THR A 178 10.85 4.94 -3.26
CA THR A 178 11.74 4.99 -2.09
C THR A 178 13.01 4.18 -2.34
N ASP A 179 12.87 2.97 -2.90
CA ASP A 179 14.00 2.08 -3.18
C ASP A 179 14.91 2.66 -4.28
N LEU A 180 14.32 3.36 -5.26
CA LEU A 180 15.02 4.13 -6.28
C LEU A 180 15.62 5.46 -5.75
N LYS A 181 15.33 5.83 -4.50
CA LYS A 181 15.71 7.13 -3.89
C LYS A 181 15.27 8.32 -4.74
N CYS A 182 14.07 8.23 -5.28
CA CYS A 182 13.52 9.25 -6.17
C CYS A 182 12.99 10.44 -5.38
N HIS A 183 13.55 11.62 -5.67
CA HIS A 183 13.07 12.92 -5.17
C HIS A 183 12.80 13.90 -6.31
N LYS A 184 12.59 13.40 -7.54
CA LYS A 184 12.53 14.23 -8.74
C LYS A 184 11.13 14.81 -8.93
N ARG A 185 11.04 16.13 -9.09
CA ARG A 185 9.78 16.87 -9.28
C ARG A 185 8.93 16.28 -10.40
N LYS A 186 9.54 16.00 -11.55
CA LYS A 186 8.88 15.44 -12.74
C LYS A 186 8.22 14.06 -12.53
N ILE A 187 8.54 13.38 -11.43
CA ILE A 187 7.91 12.12 -11.02
C ILE A 187 6.89 12.34 -9.91
N LEU A 188 7.29 13.10 -8.88
CA LEU A 188 6.49 13.27 -7.68
C LEU A 188 5.26 14.16 -7.90
N GLU A 189 5.35 15.19 -8.74
CA GLU A 189 4.22 16.08 -9.04
C GLU A 189 3.06 15.33 -9.75
N PRO A 190 3.29 14.59 -10.85
CA PRO A 190 2.24 13.76 -11.44
C PRO A 190 1.66 12.73 -10.47
N LEU A 191 2.51 12.06 -9.67
CA LEU A 191 2.06 11.10 -8.68
C LEU A 191 1.15 11.74 -7.62
N LEU A 192 1.47 12.96 -7.21
CA LEU A 192 0.68 13.74 -6.25
C LEU A 192 -0.70 14.09 -6.80
N ILE A 193 -0.78 14.50 -8.08
CA ILE A 193 -2.04 14.79 -8.76
C ILE A 193 -2.94 13.53 -8.80
N LEU A 194 -2.37 12.35 -9.07
CA LEU A 194 -3.11 11.09 -9.01
C LEU A 194 -3.65 10.78 -7.61
N LEU A 195 -2.90 11.13 -6.56
CA LEU A 195 -3.27 10.85 -5.16
C LEU A 195 -4.40 11.79 -4.66
N ALA A 196 -4.53 12.98 -5.23
CA ALA A 196 -5.43 14.03 -4.75
C ALA A 196 -6.90 13.59 -4.53
N PRO A 197 -7.53 12.76 -5.39
CA PRO A 197 -8.91 12.28 -5.13
C PRO A 197 -9.03 11.42 -3.86
N TYR A 198 -7.94 10.77 -3.46
CA TYR A 198 -7.86 9.86 -2.31
C TYR A 198 -7.50 10.62 -1.02
N ALA A 199 -6.44 11.43 -1.08
CA ALA A 199 -5.89 12.19 0.04
C ALA A 199 -5.67 13.67 -0.35
N PRO A 200 -6.75 14.47 -0.43
CA PRO A 200 -6.67 15.83 -0.97
C PRO A 200 -5.87 16.81 -0.11
N HIS A 201 -5.86 16.67 1.22
CA HIS A 201 -5.25 17.68 2.09
C HIS A 201 -3.72 17.60 2.06
N ILE A 202 -3.16 16.39 2.18
CA ILE A 202 -1.72 16.14 2.04
C ILE A 202 -1.26 16.45 0.61
N ALA A 203 -2.11 16.18 -0.39
CA ALA A 203 -1.80 16.47 -1.77
C ALA A 203 -1.68 17.98 -2.02
N GLU A 204 -2.65 18.78 -1.55
CA GLU A 204 -2.62 20.23 -1.69
C GLU A 204 -1.43 20.85 -0.94
N GLU A 205 -1.15 20.39 0.29
CA GLU A 205 -0.03 20.89 1.08
C GLU A 205 1.31 20.63 0.37
N LEU A 206 1.56 19.39 -0.07
CA LEU A 206 2.78 19.04 -0.80
C LEU A 206 2.88 19.79 -2.14
N TYR A 207 1.76 20.01 -2.83
CA TYR A 207 1.72 20.74 -4.09
C TYR A 207 2.07 22.22 -3.90
N ALA A 208 1.58 22.84 -2.82
CA ALA A 208 1.99 24.19 -2.42
C ALA A 208 3.50 24.26 -2.10
N GLN A 209 4.07 23.24 -1.44
CA GLN A 209 5.51 23.16 -1.17
C GLN A 209 6.32 23.04 -2.47
N LEU A 210 5.88 22.20 -3.42
CA LEU A 210 6.47 22.12 -4.76
C LEU A 210 6.47 23.49 -5.45
N ARG A 211 5.36 24.24 -5.41
CA ARG A 211 5.23 25.56 -6.05
C ARG A 211 6.09 26.65 -5.43
N THR A 212 6.24 26.63 -4.10
CA THR A 212 6.86 27.74 -3.35
C THR A 212 8.34 27.54 -3.09
N THR A 213 8.83 26.30 -3.14
CA THR A 213 10.23 25.97 -2.86
C THR A 213 11.00 25.78 -4.17
N PRO A 214 11.88 26.72 -4.56
CA PRO A 214 12.78 26.54 -5.70
C PRO A 214 13.74 25.38 -5.41
N SER A 215 14.06 24.58 -6.43
CA SER A 215 15.04 23.51 -6.26
C SER A 215 16.41 24.10 -5.92
N PRO A 216 17.22 23.45 -5.07
CA PRO A 216 18.59 23.89 -4.79
C PRO A 216 19.46 24.09 -6.03
N GLN A 217 19.07 23.51 -7.17
CA GLN A 217 19.79 23.52 -8.45
C GLN A 217 19.29 24.62 -9.41
N SER A 218 18.10 25.20 -9.17
CA SER A 218 17.58 26.31 -9.95
C SER A 218 18.21 27.62 -9.44
N GLY A 219 19.37 27.99 -9.99
CA GLY A 219 20.18 29.14 -9.56
C GLY A 219 19.58 30.54 -9.77
N GLU A 220 18.26 30.69 -9.82
CA GLU A 220 17.60 31.99 -9.99
C GLU A 220 16.61 32.26 -8.85
N GLY A 221 16.77 33.43 -8.24
CA GLY A 221 16.03 33.83 -7.06
C GLY A 221 14.57 34.18 -7.33
N ARG A 222 13.74 33.89 -6.32
CA ARG A 222 12.44 34.51 -6.01
C ARG A 222 11.56 34.91 -7.21
N GLY A 223 10.68 34.01 -7.61
CA GLY A 223 9.47 34.32 -8.37
C GLY A 223 8.91 33.07 -9.02
N GLU A 224 7.77 32.58 -8.52
CA GLU A 224 6.93 31.51 -9.08
C GLU A 224 7.68 30.35 -9.77
N VAL A 225 7.88 29.26 -9.02
CA VAL A 225 8.26 27.99 -9.65
C VAL A 225 7.09 27.56 -10.53
N SER A 226 7.34 27.53 -11.84
CA SER A 226 6.47 26.92 -12.83
C SER A 226 6.38 25.43 -12.52
N LEU A 227 5.37 25.04 -11.76
CA LEU A 227 4.82 23.69 -11.87
C LEU A 227 4.49 23.42 -13.35
N ALA A 228 4.45 22.17 -13.78
CA ALA A 228 4.17 21.85 -15.18
C ALA A 228 2.81 22.43 -15.64
N THR A 229 1.92 22.69 -14.67
CA THR A 229 0.58 23.24 -14.87
C THR A 229 0.49 24.76 -14.66
N GLY A 230 1.38 25.37 -13.88
CA GLY A 230 1.26 26.78 -13.46
C GLY A 230 0.07 27.09 -12.53
N GLU A 231 -0.65 26.06 -12.07
CA GLU A 231 -1.91 26.23 -11.35
C GLU A 231 -1.70 26.52 -9.85
N ALA A 232 -2.56 27.39 -9.29
CA ALA A 232 -2.47 27.80 -7.89
C ALA A 232 -2.89 26.70 -6.89
N SER A 233 -3.73 25.76 -7.33
CA SER A 233 -4.25 24.65 -6.53
C SER A 233 -4.15 23.34 -7.31
N ILE A 234 -3.92 22.23 -6.62
CA ILE A 234 -3.84 20.91 -7.27
C ILE A 234 -5.16 20.52 -7.91
N LEU A 235 -6.28 21.08 -7.44
CA LEU A 235 -7.62 20.81 -7.96
C LEU A 235 -7.80 21.27 -9.41
N ASN A 236 -7.00 22.23 -9.87
CA ASN A 236 -7.00 22.69 -11.26
C ASN A 236 -5.92 22.00 -12.11
N ALA A 237 -5.05 21.18 -11.50
CA ALA A 237 -3.98 20.52 -12.20
C ALA A 237 -4.53 19.56 -13.26
N SER A 238 -3.89 19.53 -14.42
CA SER A 238 -4.23 18.58 -15.48
C SER A 238 -3.90 17.15 -15.06
N TYR A 239 -4.80 16.22 -15.35
CA TYR A 239 -4.59 14.82 -15.05
C TYR A 239 -3.36 14.26 -15.83
N PRO A 240 -2.46 13.50 -15.19
CA PRO A 240 -1.28 12.94 -15.86
C PRO A 240 -1.65 11.98 -17.00
N VAL A 241 -0.95 12.09 -18.13
CA VAL A 241 -1.20 11.27 -19.32
C VAL A 241 -0.32 10.03 -19.32
N PHE A 242 -0.93 8.87 -19.54
CA PHE A 242 -0.21 7.61 -19.72
C PHE A 242 0.57 7.59 -21.05
N GLU A 243 1.85 7.23 -20.99
CA GLU A 243 2.71 7.04 -22.16
C GLU A 243 3.22 5.59 -22.22
N GLU A 244 2.71 4.82 -23.19
CA GLU A 244 3.00 3.38 -23.32
C GLU A 244 4.49 3.06 -23.46
N LYS A 245 5.27 3.99 -24.03
CA LYS A 245 6.71 3.82 -24.28
C LYS A 245 7.53 3.56 -23.01
N TYR A 246 7.09 4.03 -21.84
CA TYR A 246 7.82 3.84 -20.57
C TYR A 246 7.49 2.53 -19.85
N VAL A 247 6.41 1.84 -20.26
CA VAL A 247 5.99 0.56 -19.67
C VAL A 247 6.38 -0.63 -20.55
N LYS A 248 6.69 -0.39 -21.84
CA LYS A 248 7.19 -1.44 -22.73
C LYS A 248 8.53 -1.97 -22.22
N GLU A 249 8.54 -3.24 -21.83
CA GLU A 249 9.77 -3.96 -21.56
C GLU A 249 10.60 -4.04 -22.84
N SER A 250 11.83 -3.54 -22.81
CA SER A 250 12.77 -3.65 -23.93
C SER A 250 13.62 -4.91 -23.84
N SER A 251 13.72 -5.50 -22.65
CA SER A 251 14.53 -6.69 -22.36
C SER A 251 13.88 -7.57 -21.30
N LYS A 252 14.27 -8.83 -21.25
CA LYS A 252 13.77 -9.82 -20.29
C LYS A 252 14.90 -10.75 -19.84
N ALA A 253 14.84 -11.17 -18.59
CA ALA A 253 15.70 -12.21 -18.06
C ALA A 253 15.28 -13.59 -18.63
N TYR A 254 16.24 -14.29 -19.24
CA TYR A 254 16.08 -15.61 -19.81
C TYR A 254 16.89 -16.63 -18.99
N PRO A 255 16.23 -17.60 -18.36
CA PRO A 255 16.93 -18.71 -17.74
C PRO A 255 17.59 -19.57 -18.81
N ILE A 256 18.89 -19.83 -18.64
CA ILE A 256 19.68 -20.74 -19.47
C ILE A 256 19.72 -22.11 -18.78
N ALA A 257 19.14 -23.10 -19.45
CA ALA A 257 19.24 -24.50 -19.08
C ALA A 257 20.29 -25.22 -19.92
N ILE A 258 20.96 -26.20 -19.31
CA ILE A 258 21.93 -27.07 -19.98
C ILE A 258 21.48 -28.51 -19.74
N ASN A 259 21.19 -29.24 -20.83
CA ASN A 259 20.53 -30.54 -20.80
C ASN A 259 19.29 -30.54 -19.87
N GLY A 260 18.49 -29.46 -19.95
CA GLY A 260 17.24 -29.31 -19.19
C GLY A 260 17.37 -28.82 -17.75
N LYS A 261 18.58 -28.63 -17.21
CA LYS A 261 18.79 -28.05 -15.86
C LYS A 261 19.21 -26.59 -15.94
N THR A 262 18.47 -25.68 -15.32
CA THR A 262 18.82 -24.24 -15.24
C THR A 262 20.16 -24.04 -14.54
N ARG A 263 21.08 -23.33 -15.19
CA ARG A 263 22.44 -23.07 -14.69
C ARG A 263 22.77 -21.59 -14.57
N HIS A 264 22.12 -20.75 -15.36
CA HIS A 264 22.41 -19.32 -15.43
C HIS A 264 21.17 -18.53 -15.87
N GLU A 265 21.23 -17.22 -15.79
CA GLU A 265 20.20 -16.32 -16.30
C GLU A 265 20.88 -15.12 -16.96
N ILE A 266 20.39 -14.73 -18.14
CA ILE A 266 20.92 -13.58 -18.88
C ILE A 266 19.78 -12.66 -19.30
N THR A 267 20.00 -11.36 -19.28
CA THR A 267 19.03 -10.37 -19.77
C THR A 267 19.25 -10.12 -21.25
N LEU A 268 18.21 -10.37 -22.06
CA LEU A 268 18.25 -10.19 -23.52
C LEU A 268 17.12 -9.27 -24.00
N PRO A 269 17.32 -8.51 -25.09
CA PRO A 269 16.27 -7.75 -25.73
C PRO A 269 15.05 -8.61 -26.14
N LEU A 270 13.83 -8.06 -26.07
CA LEU A 270 12.62 -8.80 -26.45
C LEU A 270 12.52 -9.08 -27.97
N ASP A 271 13.18 -8.26 -28.77
CA ASP A 271 13.26 -8.35 -30.23
C ASP A 271 14.45 -9.18 -30.71
N ILE A 272 15.24 -9.76 -29.80
CA ILE A 272 16.40 -10.58 -30.16
C ILE A 272 16.01 -11.76 -31.06
N THR A 273 16.74 -11.90 -32.16
CA THR A 273 16.57 -13.00 -33.13
C THR A 273 17.25 -14.27 -32.63
N GLN A 274 16.83 -15.44 -33.15
CA GLN A 274 17.43 -16.71 -32.77
C GLN A 274 18.95 -16.74 -33.04
N GLN A 275 19.43 -16.18 -34.15
CA GLN A 275 20.86 -16.11 -34.46
C GLN A 275 21.64 -15.30 -33.42
N GLN A 276 21.11 -14.13 -33.03
CA GLN A 276 21.74 -13.30 -32.00
C GLN A 276 21.75 -13.98 -30.63
N VAL A 277 20.69 -14.75 -30.30
CA VAL A 277 20.66 -15.57 -29.08
C VAL A 277 21.77 -16.62 -29.12
N GLU A 278 21.90 -17.36 -30.21
CA GLU A 278 22.94 -18.38 -30.37
C GLU A 278 24.35 -17.79 -30.23
N GLU A 279 24.64 -16.66 -30.89
CA GLU A 279 25.91 -15.96 -30.75
C GLU A 279 26.20 -15.49 -29.32
N THR A 280 25.19 -14.99 -28.63
CA THR A 280 25.33 -14.50 -27.24
C THR A 280 25.59 -15.67 -26.30
N ILE A 281 24.88 -16.77 -26.47
CA ILE A 281 24.97 -17.98 -25.63
C ILE A 281 26.32 -18.70 -25.83
N LEU A 282 26.85 -18.72 -27.05
CA LEU A 282 28.17 -19.30 -27.32
C LEU A 282 29.32 -18.49 -26.71
N LYS A 283 29.12 -17.19 -26.46
CA LYS A 283 30.08 -16.30 -25.79
C LYS A 283 29.94 -16.29 -24.27
N ASP A 284 28.86 -16.86 -23.74
CA ASP A 284 28.60 -16.86 -22.29
C ASP A 284 29.59 -17.75 -21.53
N VAL A 285 30.25 -17.17 -20.52
CA VAL A 285 31.31 -17.85 -19.75
C VAL A 285 30.78 -19.05 -18.99
N THR A 286 29.54 -18.99 -18.50
CA THR A 286 28.93 -20.10 -17.77
C THR A 286 28.61 -21.25 -18.73
N VAL A 287 28.02 -20.94 -19.87
CA VAL A 287 27.72 -21.95 -20.91
C VAL A 287 28.99 -22.61 -21.43
N GLN A 288 30.05 -21.85 -21.70
CA GLN A 288 31.33 -22.40 -22.16
C GLN A 288 31.95 -23.40 -21.17
N LYS A 289 31.86 -23.15 -19.86
CA LYS A 289 32.32 -24.09 -18.83
C LYS A 289 31.62 -25.45 -18.93
N TRP A 290 30.33 -25.46 -19.22
CA TRP A 290 29.54 -26.68 -19.34
C TRP A 290 29.66 -27.35 -20.71
N LEU A 291 30.08 -26.63 -21.73
CA LEU A 291 30.37 -27.19 -23.04
C LEU A 291 31.69 -27.97 -23.06
N GLU A 292 32.63 -27.70 -22.14
CA GLU A 292 33.92 -28.40 -22.03
C GLU A 292 34.69 -28.48 -23.37
N GLY A 293 34.58 -27.42 -24.19
CA GLY A 293 35.20 -27.36 -25.52
C GLY A 293 34.45 -28.10 -26.64
N LYS A 294 33.29 -28.71 -26.36
CA LYS A 294 32.41 -29.32 -27.37
C LYS A 294 31.47 -28.27 -27.98
N GLN A 295 31.10 -28.48 -29.24
CA GLN A 295 30.02 -27.71 -29.86
C GLN A 295 28.66 -28.21 -29.37
N PRO A 296 27.70 -27.33 -29.05
CA PRO A 296 26.36 -27.75 -28.67
C PRO A 296 25.68 -28.48 -29.83
N LYS A 297 24.99 -29.58 -29.54
CA LYS A 297 24.19 -30.31 -30.53
C LYS A 297 22.99 -29.51 -31.00
N LYS A 298 22.39 -28.74 -30.08
CA LYS A 298 21.22 -27.90 -30.37
C LYS A 298 21.09 -26.80 -29.34
N ILE A 299 20.80 -25.59 -29.79
CA ILE A 299 20.35 -24.49 -28.94
C ILE A 299 18.86 -24.31 -29.21
N ILE A 300 18.04 -24.41 -28.16
CA ILE A 300 16.60 -24.26 -28.24
C ILE A 300 16.23 -22.94 -27.57
N TYR A 301 15.88 -21.96 -28.39
CA TYR A 301 15.36 -20.68 -27.93
C TYR A 301 13.84 -20.71 -27.95
N VAL A 302 13.22 -20.63 -26.77
CA VAL A 302 11.78 -20.43 -26.64
C VAL A 302 11.56 -18.96 -26.28
N LYS A 303 11.18 -18.16 -27.28
CA LYS A 303 10.96 -16.72 -27.14
C LYS A 303 10.07 -16.42 -25.93
N ASN A 304 10.48 -15.44 -25.13
CA ASN A 304 9.85 -15.02 -23.88
C ASN A 304 9.75 -16.09 -22.77
N LYS A 305 10.41 -17.25 -22.90
CA LYS A 305 10.39 -18.33 -21.88
C LYS A 305 11.77 -18.70 -21.36
N MET A 306 12.61 -19.33 -22.19
CA MET A 306 13.87 -19.91 -21.74
C MET A 306 14.79 -20.23 -22.92
N ILE A 307 16.07 -20.47 -22.62
CA ILE A 307 17.06 -20.98 -23.55
C ILE A 307 17.57 -22.32 -23.03
N ASN A 308 17.58 -23.36 -23.85
CA ASN A 308 18.14 -24.66 -23.48
C ASN A 308 19.27 -25.06 -24.43
N VAL A 309 20.44 -25.32 -23.87
CA VAL A 309 21.64 -25.76 -24.58
C VAL A 309 21.77 -27.28 -24.40
N VAL A 310 21.75 -28.01 -25.50
CA VAL A 310 21.94 -29.46 -25.52
C VAL A 310 23.41 -29.74 -25.86
N VAL A 311 24.12 -30.41 -24.95
CA VAL A 311 25.54 -30.78 -25.08
C VAL A 311 25.72 -32.20 -25.63
#